data_AF-A0A956NVH3-F1
#
_entry.id   AF-A0A956NVH3-F1
#
_cell.length_a   1.000
_cell.length_b   1.000
_cell.length_c   1.000
_cell.angle_alpha   90.00
_cell.angle_beta   90.00
_cell.angle_gamma   90.00
#
_symmetry.space_group_name_H-M   'P 1'
#
loop_
_entity.id
_entity.type
_entity.pdbx_description
1 polymer ?
#
loop_
_entity_poly.entity_id
_entity_poly.type
_entity_poly.pdbx_seq_one_letter_code
_entity_poly.pdbx_strand_id
1 'polypeptide(L)' 'MPTTPTFASLAVPTSGEAITLVDGALRVPDQPIIPFIEGDGIGPDIWRAAQHVFDGAVTRAYGGARQIAWLEVFAG' A
#
# COMPACT_ATOMS: atom_id res chain seq x y z
N MET A 1 -4.28 16.88 21.08
CA MET A 1 -3.58 15.71 20.50
C MET A 1 -4.61 14.95 19.67
N PRO A 2 -4.45 14.80 18.35
CA PRO A 2 -5.33 13.93 17.59
C PRO A 2 -5.04 12.49 18.03
N THR A 3 -6.05 11.82 18.57
CA THR A 3 -5.99 10.41 18.97
C THR A 3 -5.89 9.54 17.73
N THR A 4 -4.81 8.77 17.61
CA THR A 4 -4.65 7.74 16.57
C THR A 4 -5.85 6.79 16.61
N PRO A 5 -6.65 6.68 15.54
CA PRO A 5 -7.73 5.71 15.50
C PRO A 5 -7.14 4.30 15.67
N THR A 6 -7.66 3.54 16.64
CA THR A 6 -7.24 2.16 16.89
C THR A 6 -8.08 1.23 16.03
N PHE A 7 -7.55 0.81 14.88
CA PHE A 7 -8.12 -0.25 14.06
C PHE A 7 -7.61 -1.60 14.56
N ALA A 8 -8.45 -2.35 15.27
CA ALA A 8 -8.03 -3.45 16.13
C ALA A 8 -7.59 -4.76 15.43
N SER A 9 -7.57 -4.87 14.09
CA SER A 9 -7.15 -6.14 13.44
C SER A 9 -6.54 -6.04 12.03
N LEU A 10 -5.88 -4.94 11.68
CA LEU A 10 -5.18 -4.87 10.40
C LEU A 10 -3.80 -5.51 10.52
N ALA A 11 -3.50 -6.47 9.64
CA ALA A 11 -2.18 -7.08 9.52
C ALA A 11 -1.27 -6.11 8.75
N VAL A 12 -0.78 -5.08 9.44
CA VAL A 12 0.18 -4.13 8.88
C VAL A 12 1.41 -4.90 8.40
N PRO A 13 1.88 -4.68 7.16
CA PRO A 13 3.11 -5.30 6.67
C PRO A 13 4.27 -5.06 7.65
N THR A 14 5.07 -6.10 7.88
CA THR A 14 6.27 -6.01 8.73
C THR A 14 7.40 -5.21 8.08
N SER A 15 7.28 -4.91 6.78
CA SER A 15 8.19 -4.10 5.99
C SER A 15 7.48 -2.86 5.42
N GLY A 16 8.26 -1.84 5.09
CA GLY A 16 7.78 -0.58 4.53
C GLY A 16 7.44 0.49 5.58
N GLU A 17 7.24 1.71 5.09
CA GLU A 17 7.01 2.90 5.90
C GLU A 17 5.78 3.68 5.41
N ALA A 18 5.08 4.36 6.32
CA ALA A 18 3.91 5.15 5.98
C ALA A 18 4.30 6.39 5.16
N ILE A 19 3.48 6.73 4.17
CA ILE A 19 3.56 8.03 3.49
C ILE A 19 3.13 9.12 4.48
N THR A 20 3.91 10.19 4.58
CA THR A 20 3.61 11.33 5.48
C THR A 20 3.38 12.62 4.71
N LEU A 21 2.66 13.58 5.31
CA LEU A 21 2.45 14.91 4.76
C LEU A 21 3.21 15.91 5.63
N VAL A 22 4.21 16.58 5.06
CA VAL A 22 5.04 17.57 5.76
C VAL A 22 4.98 18.87 4.96
N ASP A 23 4.54 19.95 5.60
CA ASP A 23 4.43 21.29 4.99
C ASP A 23 3.64 21.32 3.67
N GLY A 24 2.57 20.51 3.58
CA GLY A 24 1.73 20.42 2.39
C GLY A 24 2.30 19.56 1.25
N ALA A 25 3.46 18.92 1.44
CA ALA A 25 4.08 18.02 0.48
C ALA A 25 4.12 16.57 0.99
N LEU A 26 3.86 15.61 0.10
CA LEU A 26 3.98 14.19 0.42
C LEU A 26 5.46 13.81 0.53
N ARG A 27 5.81 13.14 1.63
CA ARG A 27 7.07 12.42 1.80
C ARG A 27 6.77 10.94 1.61
N VAL A 28 7.22 10.43 0.47
CA VAL A 28 7.02 9.03 0.07
C VAL A 28 8.35 8.29 0.24
N PRO A 29 8.45 7.28 1.11
CA PRO A 29 9.65 6.47 1.29
C PRO A 29 9.90 5.57 0.07
N ASP A 30 11.04 4.88 0.02
CA ASP A 30 11.36 3.96 -1.08
C ASP A 30 10.56 2.65 -1.03
N GLN A 31 10.06 2.28 0.15
CA GLN A 31 9.11 1.18 0.35
C GLN A 31 7.83 1.67 1.04
N PRO A 32 6.93 2.38 0.34
CA PRO A 32 5.71 2.88 0.96
C PRO A 32 4.70 1.76 1.26
N ILE A 33 4.04 1.87 2.41
CA ILE A 33 2.85 1.08 2.72
C ILE A 33 1.65 1.68 1.97
N ILE A 34 1.00 0.88 1.12
CA ILE A 34 -0.20 1.29 0.37
C ILE A 34 -1.37 0.36 0.72
N PRO A 35 -2.42 0.89 1.37
CA PRO A 35 -3.65 0.15 1.59
C PRO A 35 -4.38 -0.14 0.28
N PHE A 36 -4.93 -1.34 0.13
CA PHE A 36 -5.83 -1.71 -0.96
C PHE A 36 -7.07 -2.43 -0.43
N ILE A 37 -8.17 -2.29 -1.16
CA ILE A 37 -9.40 -3.04 -0.94
C ILE A 37 -9.51 -4.03 -2.09
N GLU A 38 -9.56 -5.33 -1.79
CA GLU A 38 -9.71 -6.37 -2.81
C GLU A 38 -11.09 -6.28 -3.50
N GLY A 39 -12.12 -5.96 -2.71
CA GLY A 39 -13.50 -5.82 -3.15
C GLY A 39 -14.22 -7.16 -3.31
N ASP A 40 -15.49 -7.11 -3.71
CA ASP A 40 -16.35 -8.29 -3.88
C ASP A 40 -16.48 -8.73 -5.34
N GLY A 41 -17.08 -9.91 -5.57
CA GLY A 41 -17.35 -10.44 -6.90
C GLY A 41 -16.06 -10.74 -7.67
N ILE A 42 -15.82 -10.02 -8.78
CA ILE A 42 -14.61 -10.18 -9.60
C ILE A 42 -13.41 -9.35 -9.10
N GLY A 43 -13.56 -8.62 -7.99
CA GLY A 43 -12.52 -7.80 -7.37
C GLY A 43 -11.19 -8.54 -7.15
N PRO A 44 -11.19 -9.70 -6.47
CA PRO A 44 -9.97 -10.49 -6.22
C PRO A 44 -9.19 -10.88 -7.48
N ASP A 45 -9.90 -11.19 -8.57
CA ASP A 45 -9.26 -11.57 -9.83
C ASP A 45 -8.59 -10.37 -10.52
N ILE A 46 -9.26 -9.22 -10.51
CA ILE A 46 -8.72 -7.97 -11.07
C ILE A 46 -7.55 -7.48 -10.20
N TRP A 47 -7.68 -7.52 -8.88
CA TRP A 47 -6.65 -7.05 -7.97
C TRP A 47 -5.35 -7.86 -8.10
N ARG A 48 -5.45 -9.19 -8.15
CA ARG A 48 -4.28 -10.06 -8.33
C ARG A 48 -3.52 -9.75 -9.63
N ALA A 49 -4.24 -9.45 -10.71
CA ALA A 49 -3.62 -9.03 -11.97
C ALA A 49 -3.01 -7.62 -11.87
N ALA A 50 -3.69 -6.68 -11.22
CA ALA A 50 -3.23 -5.31 -11.05
C ALA A 50 -1.96 -5.22 -10.21
N GLN A 51 -1.92 -5.92 -9.07
CA GLN A 51 -0.76 -6.00 -8.18
C GLN A 51 0.49 -6.45 -8.93
N HIS A 52 0.38 -7.51 -9.75
CA HIS A 52 1.49 -8.02 -10.56
C HIS A 52 2.02 -6.97 -11.55
N VAL A 53 1.14 -6.19 -12.17
CA VAL A 53 1.51 -5.10 -13.07
C VAL A 53 2.23 -3.97 -12.32
N PHE A 54 1.71 -3.57 -11.15
CA PHE A 54 2.31 -2.50 -10.34
C PHE A 54 3.71 -2.89 -9.84
N ASP A 55 3.86 -4.08 -9.27
CA ASP A 55 5.15 -4.56 -8.76
C ASP A 55 6.20 -4.67 -9.88
N GLY A 56 5.80 -5.18 -11.05
CA GLY A 56 6.65 -5.23 -12.23
C GLY A 56 7.04 -3.85 -12.75
N ALA A 57 6.11 -2.90 -12.77
CA ALA A 57 6.36 -1.53 -13.20
C ALA A 57 7.34 -0.80 -12.27
N VAL A 58 7.13 -0.90 -10.95
CA VAL A 58 8.02 -0.31 -9.94
C VAL A 58 9.42 -0.93 -10.04
N THR A 59 9.51 -2.26 -10.08
CA THR A 59 10.80 -2.96 -10.21
C THR A 59 11.55 -2.49 -11.45
N ARG A 60 10.86 -2.38 -12.60
CA ARG A 60 11.46 -1.93 -13.86
C ARG A 60 11.89 -0.47 -13.85
N ALA A 61 11.08 0.42 -13.28
CA ALA A 61 11.35 1.86 -13.27
C ALA A 61 12.52 2.23 -12.34
N TYR A 62 12.67 1.51 -11.23
CA TYR A 62 13.64 1.84 -10.18
C TYR A 62 14.77 0.82 -10.02
N GLY A 63 14.87 -0.18 -10.89
CA GLY A 63 15.93 -1.20 -10.82
C GLY A 63 15.92 -1.98 -9.50
N GLY A 64 14.75 -2.15 -8.88
CA GLY A 64 14.59 -2.78 -7.56
C GLY A 64 14.92 -1.90 -6.35
N ALA A 65 15.33 -0.64 -6.55
CA ALA A 65 15.58 0.29 -5.44
C ALA A 65 14.30 0.73 -4.71
N ARG A 66 13.13 0.51 -5.32
CA ARG A 66 11.81 0.78 -4.73
C ARG A 66 10.91 -0.44 -4.82
N GLN A 67 10.01 -0.58 -3.86
CA GLN A 67 9.03 -1.68 -3.75
C GLN A 67 7.77 -1.17 -3.07
N ILE A 68 6.62 -1.82 -3.22
CA ILE A 68 5.39 -1.45 -2.50
C ILE A 68 5.13 -2.46 -1.39
N ALA A 69 4.80 -1.98 -0.19
CA ALA A 69 4.29 -2.82 0.89
C ALA A 69 2.76 -2.76 0.89
N TRP A 70 2.12 -3.76 0.28
CA TRP A 70 0.66 -3.81 0.16
C TRP A 70 0.02 -4.17 1.50
N LEU A 71 -0.94 -3.34 1.95
CA LEU A 71 -1.76 -3.58 3.13
C LEU A 71 -3.20 -3.84 2.71
N GLU A 72 -3.69 -5.06 2.89
CA GLU A 72 -5.11 -5.34 2.65
C GLU A 72 -5.98 -4.67 3.73
N VAL A 73 -7.03 -3.99 3.29
CA VAL A 73 -8.08 -3.43 4.13
C VAL A 73 -9.44 -3.82 3.57
N PHE A 74 -10.42 -4.03 4.45
CA PHE A 74 -11.72 -4.58 4.07
C PHE A 74 -12.77 -3.48 3.89
N ALA A 75 -13.51 -3.54 2.78
CA ALA A 75 -14.72 -2.76 2.55
C ALA A 75 -15.61 -3.46 1.51
N GLY A 76 -16.93 -3.47 1.76
CA GLY A 76 -17.96 -4.14 0.97
C GLY A 76 -19.30 -4.07 1.68
#